data_AF-J0KFZ6-F1
#
_entry.id   AF-J0KFZ6-F1
#
_cell.length_a   1.000
_cell.length_b   1.000
_cell.length_c   1.000
_cell.angle_alpha   90.00
_cell.angle_beta   90.00
_cell.angle_gamma   90.00
#
_symmetry.space_group_name_H-M   'P 1'
#
loop_
_entity.id
_entity.type
_entity.pdbx_description
1 polymer ?
#
loop_
_entity_poly.entity_id
_entity_poly.type
_entity_poly.pdbx_seq_one_letter_code
_entity_poly.pdbx_strand_id
1 'polypeptide(L)'
;MKPNPKNLAVAAFLVSAMAGAQAADPAVFDGTTGTLSLPVLQIDNARYFNVVIKLLDAGVLKAGDPAVVGEDNQFLSNGNLLLVPRLALGKDIFTQVSLGNPSFSLVSYGGVVTNPPFTGVGSTGHLLDVRVTAVSTAQNPITLVNVTRPMSQQEFCSDASLRLPITQSQQQSALAGNWTVKACTFNVIEGTGAIAMTLSVSGLALPYSATYVYH
;
A
#
# COMPACT_ATOMS: atom_id res chain seq x y z
N MET A 1 -33.69 -17.16 -52.70
CA MET A 1 -34.26 -16.84 -51.38
C MET A 1 -33.21 -17.12 -50.32
N LYS A 2 -33.15 -16.22 -49.35
CA LYS A 2 -32.03 -15.94 -48.44
C LYS A 2 -32.19 -16.77 -47.15
N PRO A 3 -31.21 -17.57 -46.71
CA PRO A 3 -31.13 -17.97 -45.30
C PRO A 3 -30.42 -16.86 -44.52
N ASN A 4 -31.08 -16.36 -43.48
CA ASN A 4 -30.57 -15.38 -42.52
C ASN A 4 -30.74 -15.99 -41.10
N PRO A 5 -30.07 -15.46 -40.06
CA PRO A 5 -28.82 -15.99 -39.49
C PRO A 5 -29.00 -16.28 -37.99
N LYS A 6 -28.31 -17.25 -37.36
CA LYS A 6 -28.00 -17.16 -35.89
C LYS A 6 -26.82 -18.07 -35.53
N ASN A 7 -25.64 -17.77 -36.08
CA ASN A 7 -24.39 -18.10 -35.40
C ASN A 7 -24.09 -16.93 -34.47
N LEU A 8 -24.51 -17.01 -33.20
CA LEU A 8 -24.10 -16.04 -32.19
C LEU A 8 -22.69 -16.42 -31.74
N ALA A 9 -21.74 -15.56 -32.10
CA ALA A 9 -20.36 -15.63 -31.66
C ALA A 9 -20.30 -15.60 -30.12
N VAL A 10 -19.54 -16.53 -29.55
CA VAL A 10 -19.10 -16.49 -28.15
C VAL A 10 -18.08 -15.36 -28.05
N ALA A 11 -18.56 -14.17 -27.67
CA ALA A 11 -17.69 -13.06 -27.29
C ALA A 11 -17.08 -13.40 -25.93
N ALA A 12 -15.81 -13.79 -25.93
CA ALA A 12 -15.00 -13.84 -24.73
C ALA A 12 -14.85 -12.40 -24.20
N PHE A 13 -15.62 -12.07 -23.17
CA PHE A 13 -15.38 -10.90 -22.35
C PHE A 13 -14.06 -11.14 -21.58
N LEU A 14 -12.95 -10.69 -22.17
CA LEU A 14 -11.77 -10.32 -21.41
C LEU A 14 -12.17 -9.11 -20.57
N VAL A 15 -12.66 -9.36 -19.36
CA VAL A 15 -12.68 -8.34 -18.32
C VAL A 15 -11.21 -8.14 -17.96
N SER A 16 -10.58 -7.17 -18.63
CA SER A 16 -9.40 -6.51 -18.09
C SER A 16 -9.84 -5.97 -16.73
N ALA A 17 -9.52 -6.72 -15.68
CA ALA A 17 -9.57 -6.20 -14.33
C ALA A 17 -8.60 -5.03 -14.31
N MET A 18 -9.11 -3.83 -14.58
CA MET A 18 -8.44 -2.62 -14.17
C MET A 18 -8.35 -2.76 -12.66
N ALA A 19 -7.16 -3.13 -12.18
CA ALA A 19 -6.77 -2.89 -10.82
C ALA A 19 -7.02 -1.40 -10.60
N GLY A 20 -8.12 -1.08 -9.91
CA GLY A 20 -8.31 0.26 -9.41
C GLY A 20 -7.13 0.51 -8.49
N ALA A 21 -6.17 1.30 -8.98
CA ALA A 21 -5.11 1.88 -8.17
C ALA A 21 -5.81 2.59 -7.01
N GLN A 22 -5.77 1.97 -5.85
CA GLN A 22 -6.47 2.43 -4.67
C GLN A 22 -5.61 3.54 -4.09
N ALA A 23 -6.11 4.77 -4.23
CA ALA A 23 -5.27 5.95 -4.12
C ALA A 23 -4.71 6.11 -2.69
N ALA A 24 -3.39 6.07 -2.56
CA ALA A 24 -2.68 6.46 -1.35
C ALA A 24 -3.19 7.83 -0.85
N ASP A 25 -3.26 8.00 0.48
CA ASP A 25 -3.65 9.27 1.09
C ASP A 25 -2.76 10.40 0.54
N PRO A 26 -3.35 11.55 0.14
CA PRO A 26 -2.57 12.62 -0.45
C PRO A 26 -1.60 13.22 0.57
N ALA A 27 -0.43 13.64 0.11
CA ALA A 27 0.41 14.56 0.87
C ALA A 27 -0.37 15.85 1.09
N VAL A 28 -0.24 16.50 2.24
CA VAL A 28 -1.00 17.71 2.58
C VAL A 28 -0.03 18.85 2.84
N PHE A 29 -0.14 19.94 2.08
CA PHE A 29 0.61 21.16 2.33
C PHE A 29 -0.25 22.18 3.10
N ASP A 30 0.28 22.65 4.23
CA ASP A 30 -0.28 23.76 4.97
C ASP A 30 0.51 25.04 4.67
N GLY A 31 -0.07 25.90 3.84
CA GLY A 31 0.52 27.19 3.46
C GLY A 31 0.70 28.17 4.62
N THR A 32 0.01 27.95 5.75
CA THR A 32 0.14 28.80 6.95
C THR A 32 1.46 28.54 7.67
N THR A 33 1.83 27.26 7.78
CA THR A 33 3.02 26.81 8.51
C THR A 33 4.21 26.53 7.58
N GLY A 34 3.97 26.44 6.28
CA GLY A 34 4.95 26.02 5.27
C GLY A 34 5.31 24.54 5.40
N THR A 35 4.47 23.73 6.04
CA THR A 35 4.73 22.32 6.27
C THR A 35 4.06 21.44 5.23
N LEU A 36 4.75 20.37 4.85
CA LEU A 36 4.25 19.30 4.02
C LEU A 36 4.18 18.02 4.85
N SER A 37 2.96 17.53 5.05
CA SER A 37 2.68 16.26 5.71
C SER A 37 2.59 15.14 4.68
N LEU A 38 3.38 14.10 4.86
CA LEU A 38 3.55 12.99 3.92
C LEU A 38 3.22 11.69 4.70
N PRO A 39 2.17 10.95 4.32
CA PRO A 39 1.81 9.69 4.97
C PRO A 39 2.99 8.70 4.97
N VAL A 40 3.62 8.57 3.79
CA VAL A 40 4.86 7.83 3.57
C VAL A 40 5.78 8.68 2.71
N LEU A 41 7.06 8.75 3.08
CA LEU A 41 8.12 9.34 2.27
C LEU A 41 9.26 8.33 2.13
N GLN A 42 9.55 7.91 0.91
CA GLN A 42 10.75 7.15 0.61
C GLN A 42 11.91 8.11 0.35
N ILE A 43 13.03 7.92 1.04
CA ILE A 43 14.29 8.61 0.78
C ILE A 43 15.30 7.54 0.43
N ASP A 44 15.69 7.48 -0.84
CA ASP A 44 16.55 6.43 -1.38
C ASP A 44 16.04 5.01 -1.01
N ASN A 45 16.73 4.30 -0.11
CA ASN A 45 16.38 2.95 0.36
C ASN A 45 15.65 2.91 1.72
N ALA A 46 15.24 4.06 2.25
CA ALA A 46 14.53 4.15 3.52
C ALA A 46 13.10 4.68 3.31
N ARG A 47 12.12 4.12 4.01
CA ARG A 47 10.74 4.62 4.07
C ARG A 47 10.46 5.20 5.45
N TYR A 48 9.93 6.41 5.46
CA TYR A 48 9.57 7.16 6.66
C TYR A 48 8.05 7.33 6.69
N PHE A 49 7.46 7.26 7.87
CA PHE A 49 6.00 7.33 8.07
C PHE A 49 5.60 8.56 8.85
N ASN A 50 4.40 9.08 8.58
CA ASN A 50 3.85 10.26 9.24
C ASN A 50 4.87 11.40 9.26
N VAL A 51 5.46 11.66 8.09
CA VAL A 51 6.56 12.60 7.94
C VAL A 51 5.99 13.99 7.83
N VAL A 52 6.54 14.91 8.60
CA VAL A 52 6.30 16.34 8.43
C VAL A 52 7.63 16.97 8.09
N ILE A 53 7.70 17.60 6.93
CA ILE A 53 8.82 18.45 6.54
C ILE A 53 8.35 19.90 6.52
N LYS A 54 9.26 20.82 6.80
CA LYS A 54 9.05 22.25 6.58
C LYS A 54 9.79 22.64 5.31
N LEU A 55 9.05 23.09 4.30
CA LEU A 55 9.64 23.61 3.08
C LEU A 55 10.24 24.99 3.39
N LEU A 56 11.55 25.10 3.23
CA LEU A 56 12.30 26.36 3.31
C LEU A 56 12.29 27.05 1.94
N ASP A 57 12.40 26.25 0.88
CA ASP A 57 12.23 26.64 -0.51
C ASP A 57 11.59 25.45 -1.27
N ALA A 58 10.53 25.72 -2.04
CA ALA A 58 9.88 24.70 -2.86
C ALA A 58 10.68 24.40 -4.15
N GLY A 59 11.64 25.24 -4.52
CA GLY A 59 12.39 25.12 -5.76
C GLY A 59 11.48 25.24 -6.98
N VAL A 60 11.67 24.36 -7.96
CA VAL A 60 10.88 24.31 -9.20
C VAL A 60 9.71 23.35 -9.03
N LEU A 61 8.49 23.88 -8.92
CA LEU A 61 7.28 23.09 -8.88
C LEU A 61 6.79 22.74 -10.29
N LYS A 62 6.46 21.47 -10.52
CA LYS A 62 5.77 20.99 -11.72
C LYS A 62 4.55 20.17 -11.30
N ALA A 63 3.42 20.40 -11.95
CA ALA A 63 2.21 19.58 -11.81
C ALA A 63 1.97 18.82 -13.12
N GLY A 64 1.43 17.60 -13.03
CA GLY A 64 1.30 16.72 -14.21
C GLY A 64 2.65 16.23 -14.73
N ASP A 65 3.67 16.12 -13.87
CA ASP A 65 5.01 15.70 -14.28
C ASP A 65 5.03 14.19 -14.58
N PRO A 66 5.29 13.78 -15.84
CA PRO A 66 5.34 12.36 -16.20
C PRO A 66 6.48 11.60 -15.52
N ALA A 67 7.46 12.29 -14.93
CA ALA A 67 8.51 11.67 -14.13
C ALA A 67 8.02 11.15 -12.77
N VAL A 68 6.84 11.59 -12.30
CA VAL A 68 6.21 11.08 -11.09
C VAL A 68 5.53 9.77 -11.44
N VAL A 69 6.25 8.67 -11.24
CA VAL A 69 5.78 7.30 -11.49
C VAL A 69 5.66 6.56 -10.16
N GLY A 70 4.53 5.90 -9.92
CA GLY A 70 4.25 5.16 -8.69
C GLY A 70 3.23 5.83 -7.76
N GLU A 71 2.95 5.18 -6.63
CA GLU A 71 1.91 5.61 -5.68
C GLU A 71 2.48 6.30 -4.42
N ASP A 72 3.77 6.15 -4.15
CA ASP A 72 4.42 6.67 -2.95
C ASP A 72 5.10 8.02 -3.19
N ASN A 73 5.19 8.84 -2.13
CA ASN A 73 6.05 10.03 -2.17
C ASN A 73 7.51 9.61 -2.08
N GLN A 74 8.36 10.19 -2.93
CA GLN A 74 9.77 9.81 -3.01
C GLN A 74 10.65 11.04 -3.08
N PHE A 75 11.69 11.08 -2.25
CA PHE A 75 12.79 12.02 -2.39
C PHE A 75 13.99 11.28 -2.97
N LEU A 76 14.37 11.70 -4.17
CA LEU A 76 15.53 11.20 -4.89
C LEU A 76 16.71 12.12 -4.59
N SER A 77 17.62 11.64 -3.74
CA SER A 77 18.83 12.39 -3.39
C SER A 77 19.70 12.64 -4.63
N ASN A 78 19.68 11.71 -5.58
CA ASN A 78 20.30 11.88 -6.90
C ASN A 78 19.48 12.82 -7.80
N GLY A 79 19.80 14.11 -7.75
CA GLY A 79 19.11 15.13 -8.53
C GLY A 79 18.15 15.99 -7.71
N ASN A 80 18.13 15.81 -6.38
CA ASN A 80 17.40 16.63 -5.42
C ASN A 80 15.95 16.86 -5.87
N LEU A 81 15.20 15.76 -6.00
CA LEU A 81 13.85 15.77 -6.58
C LEU A 81 12.87 15.11 -5.61
N LEU A 82 11.84 15.86 -5.21
CA LEU A 82 10.73 15.32 -4.44
C LEU A 82 9.56 15.03 -5.39
N LEU A 83 9.18 13.76 -5.49
CA LEU A 83 8.02 13.27 -6.24
C LEU A 83 6.85 13.07 -5.29
N VAL A 84 5.72 13.67 -5.62
CA VAL A 84 4.49 13.68 -4.81
C VAL A 84 3.33 13.29 -5.73
N PRO A 85 2.94 12.01 -5.78
CA PRO A 85 1.89 11.52 -6.69
C PRO A 85 0.55 12.24 -6.50
N ARG A 86 0.22 12.61 -5.26
CA ARG A 86 -1.00 13.35 -4.91
C ARG A 86 -0.68 14.38 -3.82
N LEU A 87 -0.95 15.65 -4.11
CA LEU A 87 -0.75 16.77 -3.20
C LEU A 87 -2.08 17.49 -2.98
N ALA A 88 -2.53 17.56 -1.73
CA ALA A 88 -3.63 18.39 -1.29
C ALA A 88 -3.12 19.77 -0.84
N LEU A 89 -3.73 20.82 -1.36
CA LEU A 89 -3.51 22.22 -0.96
C LEU A 89 -4.87 22.82 -0.59
N GLY A 90 -5.16 22.90 0.70
CA GLY A 90 -6.49 23.28 1.16
C GLY A 90 -7.55 22.28 0.68
N LYS A 91 -8.44 22.70 -0.24
CA LYS A 91 -9.49 21.86 -0.83
C LYS A 91 -9.12 21.26 -2.19
N ASP A 92 -8.03 21.72 -2.79
CA ASP A 92 -7.62 21.33 -4.13
C ASP A 92 -6.66 20.15 -4.07
N ILE A 93 -6.79 19.22 -5.02
CA ILE A 93 -5.91 18.05 -5.15
C ILE A 93 -5.19 18.14 -6.49
N PHE A 94 -3.87 18.14 -6.42
CA PHE A 94 -2.96 18.09 -7.56
C PHE A 94 -2.40 16.69 -7.71
N THR A 95 -2.26 16.22 -8.95
CA THR A 95 -1.69 14.91 -9.27
C THR A 95 -0.34 15.06 -9.95
N GLN A 96 0.54 14.09 -9.74
CA GLN A 96 1.87 14.04 -10.36
C GLN A 96 2.65 15.34 -10.12
N VAL A 97 2.81 15.71 -8.85
CA VAL A 97 3.55 16.91 -8.47
C VAL A 97 5.02 16.54 -8.26
N SER A 98 5.93 17.34 -8.79
CA SER A 98 7.35 17.25 -8.49
C SER A 98 7.89 18.59 -8.02
N LEU A 99 8.83 18.55 -7.06
CA LEU A 99 9.61 19.70 -6.62
C LEU A 99 11.07 19.43 -6.96
N GLY A 100 11.61 20.19 -7.91
CA GLY A 100 13.02 20.13 -8.32
C GLY A 100 13.86 21.10 -7.52
N ASN A 101 14.95 20.60 -6.93
CA ASN A 101 15.83 21.32 -6.01
C ASN A 101 15.12 21.94 -4.79
N PRO A 102 14.24 21.20 -4.07
CA PRO A 102 13.63 21.74 -2.87
C PRO A 102 14.67 21.88 -1.75
N SER A 103 14.45 22.83 -0.86
CA SER A 103 15.13 22.94 0.43
C SER A 103 14.11 22.74 1.53
N PHE A 104 14.37 21.79 2.43
CA PHE A 104 13.47 21.52 3.55
C PHE A 104 14.24 21.05 4.78
N SER A 105 13.61 21.22 5.93
CA SER A 105 14.04 20.60 7.18
C SER A 105 13.02 19.55 7.60
N LEU A 106 13.50 18.40 8.04
CA LEU A 106 12.66 17.40 8.69
C LEU A 106 12.16 17.97 10.03
N VAL A 107 10.84 18.04 10.21
CA VAL A 107 10.22 18.51 11.46
C VAL A 107 9.96 17.32 12.38
N SER A 108 9.33 16.27 11.85
CA SER A 108 9.04 15.04 12.59
C SER A 108 8.82 13.87 11.66
N TYR A 109 8.94 12.67 12.21
CA TYR A 109 8.50 11.42 11.58
C TYR A 109 7.98 10.49 12.68
N GLY A 110 6.95 9.69 12.36
CA GLY A 110 6.38 8.70 13.27
C GLY A 110 7.17 7.38 13.31
N GLY A 111 7.98 7.11 12.29
CA GLY A 111 8.86 5.95 12.21
C GLY A 111 9.73 5.98 10.96
N VAL A 112 10.86 5.27 10.99
CA VAL A 112 11.77 5.08 9.86
C VAL A 112 12.06 3.61 9.71
N VAL A 113 12.06 3.14 8.47
CA VAL A 113 12.55 1.81 8.11
C VAL A 113 13.57 1.97 7.01
N THR A 114 14.79 1.55 7.32
CA THR A 114 15.83 1.33 6.32
C THR A 114 15.60 -0.05 5.74
N ASN A 115 15.66 -0.21 4.42
CA ASN A 115 15.71 -1.51 3.77
C ASN A 115 17.20 -1.88 3.59
N PRO A 116 17.91 -2.45 4.59
CA PRO A 116 19.25 -2.96 4.36
C PRO A 116 19.18 -4.09 3.32
N PRO A 117 20.24 -4.33 2.53
CA PRO A 117 20.31 -5.56 1.75
C PRO A 117 20.03 -6.75 2.68
N PHE A 118 19.12 -7.63 2.27
CA PHE A 118 18.66 -8.76 3.06
C PHE A 118 19.83 -9.64 3.51
N THR A 119 20.24 -9.53 4.78
CA THR A 119 21.25 -10.40 5.38
C THR A 119 20.73 -10.96 6.71
N GLY A 120 19.80 -11.91 6.64
CA GLY A 120 19.37 -12.66 7.82
C GLY A 120 17.95 -13.22 7.74
N VAL A 121 17.78 -14.45 8.20
CA VAL A 121 16.48 -15.09 8.46
C VAL A 121 16.17 -14.84 9.95
N GLY A 122 14.98 -14.35 10.30
CA GLY A 122 14.56 -14.14 11.71
C GLY A 122 14.98 -12.80 12.35
N SER A 123 15.29 -11.78 11.56
CA SER A 123 15.57 -10.44 12.07
C SER A 123 14.30 -9.71 12.54
N THR A 124 14.47 -8.81 13.51
CA THR A 124 13.44 -7.91 14.05
C THR A 124 13.64 -6.49 13.47
N GLY A 125 12.60 -5.64 13.53
CA GLY A 125 12.67 -4.27 13.02
C GLY A 125 12.15 -4.07 11.60
N HIS A 126 11.45 -5.06 11.04
CA HIS A 126 10.89 -4.98 9.68
C HIS A 126 9.57 -4.21 9.64
N LEU A 127 9.24 -3.69 8.45
CA LEU A 127 7.86 -3.36 8.12
C LEU A 127 7.16 -4.57 7.58
N LEU A 128 5.85 -4.57 7.76
CA LEU A 128 4.97 -5.49 7.09
C LEU A 128 3.82 -4.70 6.48
N ASP A 129 3.85 -4.57 5.16
CA ASP A 129 2.73 -4.04 4.39
C ASP A 129 1.72 -5.18 4.16
N VAL A 130 0.50 -4.97 4.65
CA VAL A 130 -0.62 -5.91 4.55
C VAL A 130 -1.69 -5.31 3.66
N ARG A 131 -2.01 -5.97 2.54
CA ARG A 131 -3.13 -5.58 1.68
C ARG A 131 -4.24 -6.60 1.79
N VAL A 132 -5.35 -6.21 2.41
CA VAL A 132 -6.52 -7.08 2.57
C VAL A 132 -7.47 -6.88 1.40
N THR A 133 -8.01 -7.97 0.85
CA THR A 133 -9.10 -7.98 -0.12
C THR A 133 -10.29 -8.71 0.50
N ALA A 134 -11.41 -8.02 0.64
CA ALA A 134 -12.65 -8.52 1.19
C ALA A 134 -13.70 -8.62 0.08
N VAL A 135 -14.21 -9.81 -0.21
CA VAL A 135 -15.30 -10.00 -1.21
C VAL A 135 -14.99 -9.28 -2.54
N SER A 136 -13.74 -9.42 -3.02
CA SER A 136 -13.23 -8.77 -4.24
C SER A 136 -13.08 -7.24 -4.19
N THR A 137 -13.21 -6.62 -3.01
CA THR A 137 -12.87 -5.21 -2.77
C THR A 137 -11.56 -5.12 -2.01
N ALA A 138 -10.57 -4.44 -2.58
CA ALA A 138 -9.33 -4.15 -1.88
C ALA A 138 -9.60 -3.13 -0.77
N GLN A 139 -8.95 -3.32 0.38
CA GLN A 139 -9.02 -2.44 1.55
C GLN A 139 -7.78 -1.56 1.60
N ASN A 140 -7.84 -0.48 2.38
CA ASN A 140 -6.67 0.37 2.61
C ASN A 140 -5.51 -0.48 3.16
N PRO A 141 -4.29 -0.34 2.61
CA PRO A 141 -3.13 -1.05 3.12
C PRO A 141 -2.90 -0.75 4.61
N ILE A 142 -2.53 -1.78 5.37
CA ILE A 142 -2.15 -1.68 6.78
C ILE A 142 -0.65 -1.92 6.85
N THR A 143 0.10 -0.95 7.36
CA THR A 143 1.54 -1.12 7.61
C THR A 143 1.76 -1.38 9.10
N LEU A 144 2.37 -2.51 9.41
CA LEU A 144 2.81 -2.86 10.76
C LEU A 144 4.31 -2.56 10.88
N VAL A 145 4.71 -1.96 12.02
CA VAL A 145 6.10 -1.57 12.29
C VAL A 145 6.73 -2.50 13.32
N ASN A 146 8.05 -2.67 13.21
CA ASN A 146 8.85 -3.47 14.14
C ASN A 146 8.37 -4.93 14.26
N VAL A 147 8.01 -5.54 13.12
CA VAL A 147 7.60 -6.94 13.09
C VAL A 147 8.82 -7.85 12.96
N THR A 148 8.69 -9.08 13.47
CA THR A 148 9.68 -10.14 13.24
C THR A 148 9.34 -10.85 11.95
N ARG A 149 10.32 -11.04 11.07
CA ARG A 149 10.09 -11.81 9.84
C ARG A 149 10.08 -13.30 10.16
N PRO A 150 9.05 -14.06 9.74
CA PRO A 150 9.02 -15.50 9.91
C PRO A 150 10.17 -16.18 9.16
N MET A 151 10.74 -17.22 9.75
CA MET A 151 11.83 -17.99 9.16
C MET A 151 11.34 -19.16 8.31
N SER A 152 10.04 -19.45 8.36
CA SER A 152 9.43 -20.54 7.62
C SER A 152 7.96 -20.24 7.31
N GLN A 153 7.42 -20.96 6.32
CA GLN A 153 5.98 -20.93 6.07
C GLN A 153 5.18 -21.39 7.29
N GLN A 154 5.67 -22.36 8.05
CA GLN A 154 4.96 -22.84 9.24
C GLN A 154 4.82 -21.74 10.30
N GLU A 155 5.88 -20.98 10.55
CA GLU A 155 5.89 -19.85 11.48
C GLU A 155 4.98 -18.71 11.01
N PHE A 156 5.04 -18.36 9.73
CA PHE A 156 4.14 -17.37 9.13
C PHE A 156 2.67 -17.81 9.25
N CYS A 157 2.35 -19.06 8.95
CA CYS A 157 0.98 -19.55 8.94
C CYS A 157 0.41 -19.83 10.34
N SER A 158 1.26 -20.08 11.34
CA SER A 158 0.84 -20.28 12.73
C SER A 158 0.68 -18.97 13.50
N ASP A 159 1.26 -17.87 13.03
CA ASP A 159 1.12 -16.57 13.66
C ASP A 159 -0.32 -16.05 13.58
N ALA A 160 -0.97 -15.95 14.73
CA ALA A 160 -2.33 -15.45 14.85
C ALA A 160 -2.41 -13.92 14.66
N SER A 161 -1.34 -13.18 14.94
CA SER A 161 -1.30 -11.72 14.83
C SER A 161 -1.44 -11.27 13.37
N LEU A 162 -0.90 -12.05 12.43
CA LEU A 162 -1.04 -11.80 11.00
C LEU A 162 -2.49 -11.93 10.52
N ARG A 163 -3.38 -12.60 11.25
CA ARG A 163 -4.80 -12.74 10.88
C ARG A 163 -5.64 -11.55 11.36
N LEU A 164 -5.14 -10.75 12.31
CA LEU A 164 -5.86 -9.61 12.88
C LEU A 164 -6.24 -8.55 11.84
N PRO A 165 -5.36 -8.14 10.90
CA PRO A 165 -5.74 -7.20 9.84
C PRO A 165 -6.96 -7.67 9.03
N ILE A 166 -7.05 -8.97 8.73
CA ILE A 166 -8.17 -9.55 7.98
C ILE A 166 -9.44 -9.48 8.82
N THR A 167 -9.40 -9.93 10.07
CA THR A 167 -10.59 -9.94 10.93
C THR A 167 -11.04 -8.53 11.35
N GLN A 168 -10.10 -7.58 11.49
CA GLN A 168 -10.40 -6.17 11.74
C GLN A 168 -11.00 -5.46 10.53
N SER A 169 -10.60 -5.81 9.30
CA SER A 169 -11.24 -5.25 8.09
C SER A 169 -12.76 -5.50 8.05
N GLN A 170 -13.22 -6.60 8.67
CA GLN A 170 -14.64 -6.92 8.81
C GLN A 170 -15.37 -6.07 9.86
N GLN A 171 -14.70 -5.49 10.87
CA GLN A 171 -15.37 -4.67 11.89
C GLN A 171 -16.10 -3.47 11.29
N GLN A 172 -15.72 -3.01 10.09
CA GLN A 172 -16.45 -2.00 9.33
C GLN A 172 -17.84 -2.48 8.86
N SER A 173 -18.09 -3.79 8.80
CA SER A 173 -19.33 -4.40 8.29
C SER A 173 -20.19 -5.07 9.38
N ALA A 174 -19.80 -5.07 10.66
CA ALA A 174 -20.57 -5.61 11.81
C ALA A 174 -21.03 -7.11 11.73
N LEU A 175 -20.54 -7.88 10.76
CA LEU A 175 -20.86 -9.30 10.57
C LEU A 175 -20.09 -10.24 11.53
N ALA A 176 -20.71 -10.70 12.61
CA ALA A 176 -20.13 -11.75 13.45
C ALA A 176 -20.21 -13.13 12.78
N GLY A 177 -19.11 -13.89 12.75
CA GLY A 177 -19.08 -15.23 12.19
C GLY A 177 -17.80 -16.00 12.48
N ASN A 178 -17.74 -17.24 12.00
CA ASN A 178 -16.61 -18.13 12.19
C ASN A 178 -15.60 -17.99 11.06
N TRP A 179 -14.34 -17.76 11.41
CA TRP A 179 -13.24 -17.63 10.46
C TRP A 179 -12.53 -18.97 10.24
N THR A 180 -12.28 -19.31 8.98
CA THR A 180 -11.50 -20.49 8.60
C THR A 180 -10.39 -20.09 7.64
N VAL A 181 -9.14 -20.47 7.95
CA VAL A 181 -8.02 -20.33 7.01
C VAL A 181 -8.16 -21.39 5.91
N LYS A 182 -8.09 -20.98 4.65
CA LYS A 182 -8.20 -21.86 3.47
C LYS A 182 -6.84 -22.14 2.84
N ALA A 183 -6.01 -21.12 2.74
CA ALA A 183 -4.67 -21.24 2.18
C ALA A 183 -3.74 -20.28 2.91
N CYS A 184 -2.48 -20.68 3.02
CA CYS A 184 -1.43 -19.84 3.56
C CYS A 184 -0.10 -20.21 2.90
N THR A 185 0.61 -19.23 2.39
CA THR A 185 1.91 -19.39 1.73
C THR A 185 2.86 -18.30 2.17
N PHE A 186 4.15 -18.62 2.22
CA PHE A 186 5.20 -17.66 2.54
C PHE A 186 6.48 -17.98 1.78
N ASN A 187 7.02 -16.98 1.09
CA ASN A 187 8.32 -17.02 0.46
C ASN A 187 9.36 -16.41 1.40
N VAL A 188 10.15 -17.28 2.03
CA VAL A 188 11.22 -16.88 2.96
C VAL A 188 12.33 -16.10 2.26
N ILE A 189 12.50 -16.21 0.94
CA ILE A 189 13.52 -15.47 0.19
C ILE A 189 13.01 -14.06 -0.08
N GLU A 190 11.85 -13.95 -0.72
CA GLU A 190 11.26 -12.66 -1.13
C GLU A 190 10.64 -11.88 0.03
N GLY A 191 10.33 -12.54 1.15
CA GLY A 191 9.67 -11.88 2.28
C GLY A 191 8.22 -11.57 1.96
N THR A 192 7.60 -12.38 1.11
CA THR A 192 6.22 -12.21 0.70
C THR A 192 5.37 -13.35 1.24
N GLY A 193 4.15 -13.05 1.67
CA GLY A 193 3.21 -14.03 2.17
C GLY A 193 1.80 -13.79 1.67
N ALA A 194 0.97 -14.81 1.71
CA ALA A 194 -0.45 -14.69 1.42
C ALA A 194 -1.25 -15.56 2.39
N ILE A 195 -2.35 -15.01 2.90
CA ILE A 195 -3.32 -15.75 3.73
C ILE A 195 -4.69 -15.58 3.10
N ALA A 196 -5.36 -16.69 2.80
CA ALA A 196 -6.75 -16.71 2.36
C ALA A 196 -7.63 -17.25 3.50
N MET A 197 -8.70 -16.53 3.82
CA MET A 197 -9.65 -16.88 4.86
C MET A 197 -11.09 -16.84 4.34
N THR A 198 -11.96 -17.58 4.99
CA THR A 198 -13.41 -17.51 4.76
C THR A 198 -14.10 -17.17 6.06
N LEU A 199 -15.00 -16.19 6.01
CA LEU A 199 -15.92 -15.88 7.08
C LEU A 199 -17.26 -16.58 6.80
N SER A 200 -17.72 -17.40 7.75
CA SER A 200 -19.03 -18.05 7.68
C SER A 200 -20.04 -17.33 8.57
N VAL A 201 -21.10 -16.78 7.97
CA VAL A 201 -22.19 -16.05 8.64
C VAL A 201 -23.52 -16.63 8.17
N SER A 202 -24.29 -17.25 9.07
CA SER A 202 -25.67 -17.73 8.79
C SER A 202 -25.83 -18.52 7.47
N GLY A 203 -24.87 -19.39 7.15
CA GLY A 203 -24.87 -20.21 5.92
C GLY A 203 -24.25 -19.54 4.68
N LEU A 204 -23.87 -18.26 4.76
CA LEU A 204 -23.07 -17.58 3.73
C LEU A 204 -21.58 -17.74 4.01
N ALA A 205 -20.78 -17.87 2.94
CA ALA A 205 -19.33 -17.95 3.00
C ALA A 205 -18.72 -16.78 2.23
N LEU A 206 -18.08 -15.86 2.95
CA LEU A 206 -17.46 -14.66 2.41
C LEU A 206 -15.95 -14.85 2.29
N PRO A 207 -15.35 -14.76 1.09
CA PRO A 207 -13.92 -14.92 0.91
C PRO A 207 -13.16 -13.63 1.24
N TYR A 208 -12.04 -13.81 1.94
CA TYR A 208 -11.07 -12.77 2.23
C TYR A 208 -9.67 -13.28 1.87
N SER A 209 -8.80 -12.38 1.44
CA SER A 209 -7.38 -12.66 1.29
C SER A 209 -6.56 -11.48 1.80
N ALA A 210 -5.33 -11.74 2.20
CA ALA A 210 -4.34 -10.71 2.44
C ALA A 210 -3.01 -11.11 1.85
N THR A 211 -2.32 -10.15 1.26
CA THR A 211 -0.92 -10.25 0.87
C THR A 211 -0.05 -9.47 1.86
N TYR A 212 1.13 -10.01 2.11
CA TYR A 212 2.08 -9.55 3.12
C TYR A 212 3.41 -9.33 2.43
N VAL A 213 4.00 -8.16 2.63
CA VAL A 213 5.35 -7.85 2.13
C VAL A 213 6.18 -7.34 3.29
N TYR A 214 7.25 -8.06 3.61
CA TYR A 214 8.23 -7.65 4.61
C TYR A 214 9.28 -6.75 3.97
N HIS A 215 9.60 -5.64 4.64
CA HIS A 215 10.66 -4.71 4.27
C HIS A 215 11.70 -4.60 5.39
#